data_AF-A0A1B0EZL7-F1
#
_entry.id   AF-A0A1B0EZL7-F1
#
_cell.length_a   1.000
_cell.length_b   1.000
_cell.length_c   1.000
_cell.angle_alpha   90.00
_cell.angle_beta   90.00
_cell.angle_gamma   90.00
#
_symmetry.space_group_name_H-M   'P 1'
#
loop_
_entity.id
_entity.type
_entity.pdbx_description
1 polymer ?
#
loop_
_entity_poly.entity_id
_entity_poly.type
_entity_poly.pdbx_seq_one_letter_code
_entity_poly.pdbx_strand_id
1 'polypeptide(L)'
;MEVFQTAKHYIFVRKDRSLWWNRSTGEFRAENGCDLSGVDDIECLGLTPGIVGALNLPGVLEPHLMVIKEAIPMGVIYPPHIVYKIKSVLMLNSEDPEAILSPCPRHSTAKTELPRSNVLLESSQLMNKTWGVMKSASNTIKSSTQHAALLASTQVKSSVGIRDAGRIEKKVTEELHRMFDDSDSFYFCTEADITQSLQRRGCDTDGERFFWNKHMLSDILKLTV
;
A
#
# COMPACT_ATOMS: atom_id res chain seq x y z
N MET A 1 -13.93 -0.43 5.13
CA MET A 1 -13.45 -0.29 6.52
C MET A 1 -12.83 1.08 6.64
N GLU A 2 -13.00 1.74 7.78
CA GLU A 2 -12.30 3.01 8.02
C GLU A 2 -10.85 2.73 8.39
N VAL A 3 -9.97 3.62 7.96
CA VAL A 3 -8.54 3.59 8.29
C VAL A 3 -8.21 4.88 9.01
N PHE A 4 -7.65 4.75 10.20
CA PHE A 4 -7.09 5.85 10.97
C PHE A 4 -5.59 5.66 11.12
N GLN A 5 -4.88 6.77 11.29
CA GLN A 5 -3.46 6.83 11.55
C GLN A 5 -3.22 7.49 12.91
N THR A 6 -2.20 7.01 13.61
CA THR A 6 -1.56 7.68 14.76
C THR A 6 -0.04 7.68 14.55
N ALA A 7 0.71 8.31 15.45
CA ALA A 7 2.17 8.25 15.44
C ALA A 7 2.75 6.83 15.52
N LYS A 8 1.99 5.81 15.98
CA LYS A 8 2.49 4.44 16.21
C LYS A 8 1.72 3.34 15.47
N HIS A 9 0.47 3.57 15.08
CA HIS A 9 -0.41 2.54 14.53
C HIS A 9 -1.24 3.05 13.36
N TYR A 10 -1.51 2.17 12.40
CA TYR A 10 -2.72 2.24 11.59
C TYR A 10 -3.83 1.43 12.27
N ILE A 11 -5.05 1.95 12.27
CA ILE A 11 -6.20 1.36 12.96
C ILE A 11 -7.33 1.18 11.95
N PHE A 12 -7.75 -0.06 11.76
CA PHE A 12 -8.81 -0.45 10.82
C PHE A 12 -10.10 -0.72 11.59
N VAL A 13 -11.15 0.06 11.33
CA VAL A 13 -12.44 -0.08 12.03
C VAL A 13 -13.51 -0.63 11.11
N ARG A 14 -14.24 -1.65 11.60
CA ARG A 14 -15.46 -2.19 10.97
C ARG A 14 -16.47 -2.55 12.06
N LYS A 15 -17.60 -1.84 12.08
CA LYS A 15 -18.65 -1.99 13.11
C LYS A 15 -18.10 -1.77 14.52
N ASP A 16 -18.13 -2.80 15.34
CA ASP A 16 -17.78 -2.89 16.75
C ASP A 16 -16.39 -3.50 16.99
N ARG A 17 -15.57 -3.64 15.95
CA ARG A 17 -14.22 -4.21 16.03
C ARG A 17 -13.18 -3.29 15.42
N SER A 18 -11.98 -3.33 15.99
CA SER A 18 -10.80 -2.66 15.48
C SER A 18 -9.63 -3.64 15.32
N LEU A 19 -8.85 -3.46 14.26
CA LEU A 19 -7.59 -4.13 14.03
C LEU A 19 -6.49 -3.07 13.96
N TRP A 20 -5.53 -3.18 14.85
CA TRP A 20 -4.40 -2.27 14.99
C TRP A 20 -3.18 -2.90 14.37
N TRP A 21 -2.38 -2.12 13.64
CA TRP A 21 -1.11 -2.54 13.07
C TRP A 21 -0.02 -1.55 13.44
N ASN A 22 1.04 -2.03 14.07
CA ASN A 22 2.15 -1.20 14.55
C ASN A 22 3.06 -0.78 13.38
N ARG A 23 3.21 0.53 13.19
CA ARG A 23 3.98 1.16 12.09
C ARG A 23 5.48 0.85 12.11
N SER A 24 6.02 0.40 13.25
CA SER A 24 7.44 0.09 13.43
C SER A 24 7.74 -1.41 13.55
N THR A 25 6.88 -2.18 14.23
CA THR A 25 7.11 -3.64 14.43
C THR A 25 6.39 -4.50 13.40
N GLY A 26 5.37 -3.98 12.71
CA GLY A 26 4.52 -4.74 11.80
C GLY A 26 3.52 -5.67 12.50
N GLU A 27 3.46 -5.65 13.83
CA GLU A 27 2.59 -6.53 14.62
C GLU A 27 1.13 -6.10 14.56
N PHE A 28 0.23 -7.10 14.53
CA PHE A 28 -1.22 -6.88 14.60
C PHE A 28 -1.75 -7.10 16.02
N ARG A 29 -2.74 -6.28 16.42
CA ARG A 29 -3.56 -6.48 17.62
C ARG A 29 -5.03 -6.30 17.26
N ALA A 30 -5.86 -7.29 17.57
CA ALA A 30 -7.31 -7.18 17.43
C ALA A 30 -7.94 -6.72 18.74
N GLU A 31 -8.94 -5.85 18.67
CA GLU A 31 -9.68 -5.37 19.84
C GLU A 31 -11.19 -5.39 19.61
N ASN A 32 -11.91 -5.72 20.68
CA ASN A 32 -13.35 -5.58 20.77
C ASN A 32 -13.68 -4.14 21.18
N GLY A 33 -14.50 -3.46 20.39
CA GLY A 33 -14.75 -2.03 20.51
C GLY A 33 -14.16 -1.23 19.35
N CYS A 34 -14.75 -0.05 19.14
CA CYS A 34 -14.32 0.97 18.20
C CYS A 34 -14.25 2.36 18.84
N ASP A 35 -14.15 2.42 20.17
CA ASP A 35 -14.00 3.66 20.91
C ASP A 35 -12.54 4.16 20.80
N LEU A 36 -12.35 5.16 19.95
CA LEU A 36 -11.07 5.82 19.71
C LEU A 36 -10.92 7.13 20.51
N SER A 37 -11.84 7.42 21.44
CA SER A 37 -11.84 8.69 22.20
C SER A 37 -10.62 8.88 23.11
N GLY A 38 -9.99 7.78 23.54
CA GLY A 38 -8.74 7.79 24.30
C GLY A 38 -7.48 7.69 23.44
N VAL A 39 -7.56 7.93 22.13
CA VAL A 39 -6.44 7.81 21.18
C VAL A 39 -6.00 9.21 20.73
N ASP A 40 -4.86 9.66 21.26
CA ASP A 40 -4.24 10.93 20.88
C ASP A 40 -3.72 10.91 19.43
N ASP A 41 -3.62 12.10 18.82
CA ASP A 41 -3.05 12.36 17.48
C ASP A 41 -3.64 11.46 16.36
N ILE A 42 -4.95 11.23 16.40
CA ILE A 42 -5.65 10.38 15.43
C ILE A 42 -6.13 11.15 14.18
N GLU A 43 -5.67 10.71 13.00
CA GLU A 43 -6.11 11.22 11.69
C GLU A 43 -6.90 10.16 10.92
N CYS A 44 -7.96 10.54 10.22
CA CYS A 44 -8.71 9.62 9.35
C CYS A 44 -8.16 9.64 7.92
N LEU A 45 -7.53 8.55 7.49
CA LEU A 45 -6.97 8.41 6.15
C LEU A 45 -8.04 8.11 5.07
N GLY A 46 -9.23 7.65 5.49
CA GLY A 46 -10.36 7.37 4.61
C GLY A 46 -10.92 5.96 4.76
N LEU A 47 -11.40 5.39 3.65
CA LEU A 47 -11.99 4.06 3.55
C LEU A 47 -11.17 3.16 2.62
N THR A 48 -10.88 1.94 3.08
CA THR A 48 -10.38 0.83 2.26
C THR A 48 -11.45 -0.27 2.09
N PRO A 49 -11.56 -0.92 0.92
CA PRO A 49 -12.35 -2.14 0.77
C PRO A 49 -11.83 -3.32 1.62
N GLY A 50 -10.50 -3.43 1.82
CA GLY A 50 -9.89 -4.61 2.44
C GLY A 50 -8.38 -4.48 2.64
N ILE A 51 -7.85 -5.27 3.58
CA ILE A 51 -6.39 -5.46 3.73
C ILE A 51 -5.97 -6.56 2.76
N VAL A 52 -4.89 -6.36 2.00
CA VAL A 52 -4.28 -7.42 1.19
C VAL A 52 -3.33 -8.26 2.05
N GLY A 53 -2.51 -7.59 2.88
CA GLY A 53 -1.70 -8.23 3.91
C GLY A 53 -0.36 -7.54 4.14
N ALA A 54 0.41 -8.07 5.09
CA ALA A 54 1.72 -7.54 5.45
C ALA A 54 2.83 -8.08 4.54
N LEU A 55 3.87 -7.26 4.37
CA LEU A 55 5.10 -7.52 3.65
C LEU A 55 6.27 -7.16 4.59
N ASN A 56 7.19 -8.10 4.78
CA ASN A 56 8.42 -7.88 5.53
C ASN A 56 9.51 -8.73 4.87
N LEU A 57 10.61 -8.10 4.46
CA LEU A 57 11.78 -8.78 3.91
C LEU A 57 12.99 -8.36 4.75
N PRO A 58 13.37 -9.11 5.80
CA PRO A 58 14.39 -8.69 6.75
C PRO A 58 15.69 -8.26 6.09
N GLY A 59 16.13 -7.02 6.38
CA GLY A 59 17.32 -6.41 5.78
C GLY A 59 17.15 -5.90 4.34
N VAL A 60 15.91 -5.82 3.84
CA VAL A 60 15.55 -5.27 2.52
C VAL A 60 14.37 -4.31 2.61
N LEU A 61 13.27 -4.75 3.20
CA LEU A 61 12.00 -4.03 3.26
C LEU A 61 11.51 -4.07 4.71
N GLU A 62 11.47 -2.90 5.34
CA GLU A 62 10.82 -2.69 6.65
C GLU A 62 9.33 -3.10 6.59
N PRO A 63 8.63 -3.28 7.73
CA PRO A 63 7.22 -3.67 7.71
C PRO A 63 6.35 -2.74 6.86
N HIS A 64 5.75 -3.30 5.80
CA HIS A 64 4.78 -2.62 4.95
C HIS A 64 3.44 -3.35 5.02
N LEU A 65 2.35 -2.61 5.17
CA LEU A 65 0.98 -3.13 5.13
C LEU A 65 0.30 -2.71 3.82
N MET A 66 -0.04 -3.68 2.98
CA MET A 66 -0.70 -3.43 1.71
C MET A 66 -2.22 -3.51 1.88
N VAL A 67 -2.92 -2.45 1.45
CA VAL A 67 -4.38 -2.31 1.52
C VAL A 67 -4.95 -2.04 0.14
N ILE A 68 -6.21 -2.40 -0.08
CA ILE A 68 -6.92 -2.08 -1.31
C ILE A 68 -7.20 -0.57 -1.32
N LYS A 69 -6.77 0.13 -2.37
CA LYS A 69 -7.03 1.57 -2.54
C LYS A 69 -8.31 1.79 -3.34
N GLU A 70 -8.43 1.11 -4.48
CA GLU A 70 -9.61 1.17 -5.35
C GLU A 70 -10.01 -0.23 -5.81
N ALA A 71 -11.31 -0.51 -5.83
CA ALA A 71 -11.88 -1.73 -6.38
C ALA A 71 -13.19 -1.42 -7.11
N ILE A 72 -13.46 -2.16 -8.19
CA ILE A 72 -14.65 -1.97 -9.03
C ILE A 72 -15.52 -3.23 -9.05
N PRO A 73 -16.86 -3.11 -9.08
CA PRO A 73 -17.75 -4.26 -9.19
C PRO A 73 -17.66 -4.84 -10.60
N MET A 74 -17.55 -6.17 -10.69
CA MET A 74 -17.42 -6.90 -11.97
C MET A 74 -18.60 -7.81 -12.29
N GLY A 75 -19.39 -8.20 -11.29
CA GLY A 75 -20.54 -9.09 -11.48
C GLY A 75 -21.10 -9.60 -10.17
N VAL A 76 -22.05 -10.54 -10.26
CA VAL A 76 -22.74 -11.15 -9.12
C VAL A 76 -22.58 -12.67 -9.18
N ILE A 77 -22.10 -13.29 -8.10
CA ILE A 77 -21.99 -14.75 -7.94
C ILE A 77 -23.04 -15.20 -6.92
N TYR A 78 -24.21 -15.63 -7.42
CA TYR A 78 -25.43 -15.91 -6.64
C TYR A 78 -25.93 -14.64 -5.92
N PRO A 79 -27.04 -14.02 -6.38
CA PRO A 79 -27.58 -12.84 -5.72
C PRO A 79 -27.78 -13.08 -4.21
N PRO A 80 -27.30 -12.18 -3.33
CA PRO A 80 -26.86 -10.81 -3.61
C PRO A 80 -25.33 -10.59 -3.71
N HIS A 81 -24.49 -11.64 -3.79
CA HIS A 81 -23.04 -11.49 -3.59
C HIS A 81 -22.31 -10.86 -4.80
N ILE A 82 -21.79 -9.64 -4.62
CA ILE A 82 -21.04 -8.90 -5.65
C ILE A 82 -19.56 -9.28 -5.63
N VAL A 83 -18.99 -9.54 -6.80
CA VAL A 83 -17.54 -9.72 -6.99
C VAL A 83 -16.91 -8.39 -7.38
N TYR A 84 -15.81 -8.06 -6.73
CA TYR A 84 -15.00 -6.88 -7.00
C TYR A 84 -13.65 -7.28 -7.58
N LYS A 85 -13.17 -6.50 -8.57
CA LYS A 85 -11.77 -6.52 -9.02
C LYS A 85 -10.99 -5.44 -8.27
N ILE A 86 -9.83 -5.78 -7.73
CA ILE A 86 -8.86 -4.81 -7.21
C ILE A 86 -8.27 -4.06 -8.41
N LYS A 87 -8.34 -2.73 -8.37
CA LYS A 87 -7.86 -1.85 -9.45
C LYS A 87 -6.60 -1.07 -9.05
N SER A 88 -6.40 -0.84 -7.75
CA SER A 88 -5.12 -0.38 -7.22
C SER A 88 -4.97 -0.68 -5.73
N VAL A 89 -3.72 -0.71 -5.27
CA VAL A 89 -3.32 -0.89 -3.87
C VAL A 89 -2.59 0.34 -3.33
N LEU A 90 -2.57 0.46 -2.00
CA LEU A 90 -1.75 1.41 -1.26
C LEU A 90 -0.87 0.62 -0.30
N MET A 91 0.41 0.95 -0.21
CA MET A 91 1.29 0.44 0.83
C MET A 91 1.43 1.49 1.94
N LEU A 92 1.29 1.01 3.18
CA LEU A 92 1.38 1.80 4.41
C LEU A 92 2.62 1.34 5.18
N ASN A 93 3.41 2.28 5.71
CA ASN A 93 4.64 1.97 6.44
C ASN A 93 4.85 2.93 7.63
N SER A 94 6.09 3.05 8.11
CA SER A 94 6.49 3.97 9.18
C SER A 94 6.35 5.45 8.82
N GLU A 95 6.41 5.80 7.53
CA GLU A 95 6.22 7.14 7.00
C GLU A 95 4.73 7.40 6.69
N ASP A 96 4.37 8.67 6.46
CA ASP A 96 2.99 9.06 6.17
C ASP A 96 2.67 8.80 4.68
N PRO A 97 1.52 8.20 4.34
CA PRO A 97 1.23 7.78 2.98
C PRO A 97 1.00 8.97 2.05
N GLU A 98 1.78 9.07 0.97
CA GLU A 98 1.64 10.13 -0.05
C GLU A 98 0.26 10.14 -0.73
N ALA A 99 -0.42 8.99 -0.77
CA ALA A 99 -1.70 8.82 -1.43
C ALA A 99 -2.83 8.54 -0.44
N ILE A 100 -3.86 9.38 -0.48
CA ILE A 100 -5.05 9.29 0.38
C ILE A 100 -5.99 8.17 -0.12
N LEU A 101 -6.69 7.52 0.79
CA LEU A 101 -7.75 6.54 0.49
C LEU A 101 -9.04 7.25 0.05
N SER A 102 -10.09 6.48 -0.28
CA SER A 102 -11.39 7.07 -0.61
C SER A 102 -11.97 7.83 0.61
N PRO A 103 -12.58 9.03 0.44
CA PRO A 103 -12.96 9.88 1.58
C PRO A 103 -13.92 9.19 2.56
N CYS A 104 -13.65 9.31 3.87
CA CYS A 104 -14.56 8.81 4.90
C CYS A 104 -15.75 9.77 5.07
N PRO A 105 -17.01 9.33 4.88
CA PRO A 105 -18.17 10.24 4.98
C PRO A 105 -18.41 10.77 6.40
N ARG A 106 -17.84 10.15 7.44
CA ARG A 106 -17.94 10.60 8.84
C ARG A 106 -16.86 11.61 9.23
N HIS A 107 -15.70 11.57 8.59
CA HIS A 107 -14.50 12.31 9.00
C HIS A 107 -13.84 13.08 7.86
N SER A 108 -14.45 13.13 6.67
CA SER A 108 -14.03 13.98 5.57
C SER A 108 -14.34 15.44 5.92
N THR A 109 -13.47 16.02 6.75
CA THR A 109 -13.22 17.45 6.73
C THR A 109 -12.73 17.80 5.34
N ALA A 110 -13.66 18.22 4.48
CA ALA A 110 -13.30 18.98 3.32
C ALA A 110 -12.44 20.15 3.83
N LYS A 111 -11.14 20.15 3.49
CA LYS A 111 -10.29 21.33 3.59
C LYS A 111 -10.78 22.30 2.51
N THR A 112 -11.96 22.87 2.76
CA THR A 112 -12.54 23.95 1.97
C THR A 112 -11.69 25.18 2.24
N GLU A 113 -10.56 25.26 1.54
CA GLU A 113 -10.02 26.57 1.18
C GLU A 113 -11.11 27.29 0.40
N LEU A 114 -11.84 28.17 1.09
CA LEU A 114 -12.85 29.03 0.50
C LEU A 114 -12.18 29.89 -0.59
N PRO A 115 -12.47 29.67 -1.88
CA PRO A 115 -12.04 30.61 -2.90
C PRO A 115 -12.92 31.84 -2.73
N ARG A 116 -12.32 32.96 -2.31
CA ARG A 116 -13.04 34.23 -2.28
C ARG A 116 -13.41 34.61 -3.71
N SER A 117 -14.70 34.85 -3.92
CA SER A 117 -15.33 35.59 -5.02
C SER A 117 -15.14 35.11 -6.47
N ASN A 118 -16.26 34.61 -7.01
CA ASN A 118 -16.90 35.01 -8.28
C ASN A 118 -16.27 34.67 -9.65
N VAL A 119 -17.18 34.53 -10.62
CA VAL A 119 -17.05 34.48 -12.09
C VAL A 119 -16.95 33.10 -12.75
N LEU A 120 -18.14 32.56 -13.03
CA LEU A 120 -18.62 32.04 -14.32
C LEU A 120 -17.62 31.65 -15.46
N LEU A 121 -17.84 30.42 -15.94
CA LEU A 121 -17.99 30.01 -17.36
C LEU A 121 -16.76 29.76 -18.27
N GLU A 122 -16.77 28.54 -18.82
CA GLU A 122 -16.29 28.05 -20.14
C GLU A 122 -14.82 27.91 -20.57
N SER A 123 -14.64 26.79 -21.28
CA SER A 123 -13.74 26.50 -22.40
C SER A 123 -12.21 26.45 -22.19
N SER A 124 -11.72 25.20 -22.18
CA SER A 124 -10.74 24.66 -23.13
C SER A 124 -9.59 25.58 -23.61
N GLN A 125 -8.36 25.34 -23.16
CA GLN A 125 -7.17 25.32 -24.05
C GLN A 125 -5.88 24.74 -23.43
N LEU A 126 -5.29 23.79 -24.18
CA LEU A 126 -3.87 23.51 -24.42
C LEU A 126 -2.79 24.14 -23.50
N MET A 127 -1.95 23.27 -22.92
CA MET A 127 -0.66 23.65 -22.30
C MET A 127 0.48 22.72 -22.76
N ASN A 128 1.17 23.10 -23.84
CA ASN A 128 2.43 22.51 -24.30
C ASN A 128 3.59 23.51 -24.09
N LYS A 129 4.51 23.26 -23.15
CA LYS A 129 5.86 23.88 -23.06
C LYS A 129 6.81 22.88 -22.39
N THR A 130 7.74 22.20 -23.08
CA THR A 130 8.97 22.69 -23.75
C THR A 130 10.01 23.25 -22.78
N TRP A 131 10.90 22.38 -22.27
CA TRP A 131 12.17 22.79 -21.63
C TRP A 131 13.30 22.71 -22.69
N GLY A 132 13.80 23.89 -23.08
CA GLY A 132 14.93 24.02 -24.01
C GLY A 132 16.31 24.08 -23.34
N VAL A 133 17.26 23.40 -23.95
CA VAL A 133 18.70 23.29 -23.62
C VAL A 133 19.50 24.58 -23.85
N MET A 134 20.47 24.89 -22.96
CA MET A 134 21.85 25.33 -23.30
C MET A 134 22.74 25.22 -22.02
N LYS A 135 23.86 24.46 -21.96
CA LYS A 135 25.19 24.63 -22.63
C LYS A 135 25.75 26.05 -22.39
N SER A 136 26.92 26.33 -21.81
CA SER A 136 28.29 25.77 -21.94
C SER A 136 29.21 26.38 -20.84
N ALA A 137 30.50 26.06 -20.60
CA ALA A 137 31.44 25.03 -21.09
C ALA A 137 32.72 24.94 -20.19
N SER A 138 33.44 23.81 -20.29
CA SER A 138 34.92 23.64 -20.31
C SER A 138 35.84 24.14 -19.18
N ASN A 139 36.63 23.21 -18.59
CA ASN A 139 38.09 23.22 -18.77
C ASN A 139 38.83 21.90 -18.41
N THR A 140 39.57 21.41 -19.40
CA THR A 140 40.94 20.84 -19.33
C THR A 140 41.29 19.63 -18.43
N ILE A 141 41.30 18.48 -19.12
CA ILE A 141 41.97 17.19 -18.87
C ILE A 141 43.44 17.31 -18.38
N LYS A 142 43.89 16.46 -17.42
CA LYS A 142 45.04 15.49 -17.54
C LYS A 142 45.45 14.79 -16.22
N SER A 143 46.05 13.60 -16.37
CA SER A 143 46.62 12.67 -15.36
C SER A 143 45.59 11.78 -14.63
N SER A 144 45.41 10.49 -14.94
CA SER A 144 46.30 9.33 -15.20
C SER A 144 46.59 8.45 -13.95
N THR A 145 45.80 7.39 -13.83
CA THR A 145 46.24 6.02 -13.50
C THR A 145 46.66 5.67 -12.05
N GLN A 146 46.88 6.60 -11.12
CA GLN A 146 47.22 6.22 -9.72
C GLN A 146 46.04 6.19 -8.73
N HIS A 147 44.98 6.99 -8.92
CA HIS A 147 43.86 7.03 -7.96
C HIS A 147 42.84 5.89 -8.07
N ALA A 148 42.79 5.16 -9.19
CA ALA A 148 41.86 4.04 -9.37
C ALA A 148 42.26 2.78 -8.58
N ALA A 149 43.56 2.56 -8.35
CA ALA A 149 44.06 1.37 -7.67
C ALA A 149 43.92 1.44 -6.13
N LEU A 150 43.90 2.65 -5.54
CA LEU A 150 43.83 2.83 -4.09
C LEU A 150 42.39 2.71 -3.53
N LEU A 151 41.37 2.81 -4.38
CA LEU A 151 39.96 2.59 -4.00
C LEU A 151 39.55 1.11 -4.06
N ALA A 152 40.42 0.23 -4.56
CA ALA A 152 40.15 -1.20 -4.75
C ALA A 152 40.74 -2.11 -3.66
N SER A 153 41.45 -1.55 -2.66
CA SER A 153 42.21 -2.31 -1.65
C SER A 153 41.74 -2.10 -0.20
N THR A 154 40.58 -1.48 0.02
CA THR A 154 40.03 -1.26 1.37
C THR A 154 38.76 -2.07 1.61
N GLN A 155 38.86 -3.01 2.57
CA GLN A 155 37.77 -3.79 3.15
C GLN A 155 37.02 -4.77 2.21
N VAL A 156 37.68 -5.90 1.96
CA VAL A 156 36.98 -7.19 2.07
C VAL A 156 36.51 -7.37 3.52
N LYS A 157 35.39 -6.75 3.88
CA LYS A 157 34.60 -7.14 5.05
C LYS A 157 33.49 -8.05 4.58
N SER A 158 33.69 -9.35 4.79
CA SER A 158 32.67 -10.37 4.61
C SER A 158 31.59 -10.27 5.69
N SER A 159 30.72 -9.27 5.60
CA SER A 159 29.34 -9.48 6.01
C SER A 159 28.60 -10.06 4.80
N VAL A 160 27.93 -11.20 4.99
CA VAL A 160 26.97 -11.73 4.00
C VAL A 160 25.68 -10.91 4.14
N GLY A 161 25.79 -9.61 3.87
CA GLY A 161 24.69 -8.65 3.83
C GLY A 161 24.15 -8.51 2.42
N ILE A 162 22.88 -8.18 2.31
CA ILE A 162 22.21 -8.01 1.02
C ILE A 162 22.75 -6.75 0.34
N ARG A 163 23.60 -6.95 -0.67
CA ARG A 163 24.07 -5.86 -1.53
C ARG A 163 22.89 -5.22 -2.26
N ASP A 164 22.88 -3.90 -2.30
CA ASP A 164 21.87 -3.07 -2.97
C ASP A 164 20.43 -3.25 -2.39
N ALA A 165 20.28 -3.42 -1.07
CA ALA A 165 18.99 -3.57 -0.38
C ALA A 165 17.91 -2.57 -0.87
N GLY A 166 18.17 -1.27 -0.85
CA GLY A 166 17.23 -0.24 -1.33
C GLY A 166 16.89 -0.33 -2.84
N ARG A 167 17.74 -0.94 -3.67
CA ARG A 167 17.39 -1.24 -5.08
C ARG A 167 16.42 -2.42 -5.17
N ILE A 168 16.56 -3.40 -4.29
CA ILE A 168 15.66 -4.55 -4.22
C ILE A 168 14.31 -4.12 -3.66
N GLU A 169 14.28 -3.35 -2.57
CA GLU A 169 13.10 -2.69 -2.01
C GLU A 169 12.30 -1.93 -3.08
N LYS A 170 12.96 -0.99 -3.77
CA LYS A 170 12.34 -0.21 -4.84
C LYS A 170 11.77 -1.12 -5.93
N LYS A 171 12.50 -2.15 -6.35
CA LYS A 171 12.02 -3.09 -7.36
C LYS A 171 10.83 -3.93 -6.88
N VAL A 172 10.83 -4.40 -5.63
CA VAL A 172 9.71 -5.16 -5.05
C VAL A 172 8.47 -4.26 -5.01
N THR A 173 8.61 -3.03 -4.56
CA THR A 173 7.56 -1.99 -4.54
C THR A 173 6.99 -1.72 -5.93
N GLU A 174 7.84 -1.46 -6.93
CA GLU A 174 7.43 -1.19 -8.31
C GLU A 174 6.72 -2.38 -8.97
N GLU A 175 7.23 -3.60 -8.80
CA GLU A 175 6.61 -4.80 -9.37
C GLU A 175 5.30 -5.17 -8.67
N LEU A 176 5.16 -4.94 -7.35
CA LEU A 176 3.89 -5.13 -6.64
C LEU A 176 2.82 -4.15 -7.13
N HIS A 177 3.14 -2.86 -7.26
CA HIS A 177 2.20 -1.89 -7.83
C HIS A 177 1.80 -2.27 -9.26
N ARG A 178 2.77 -2.57 -10.14
CA ARG A 178 2.49 -3.03 -11.51
C ARG A 178 1.59 -4.27 -11.53
N MET A 179 1.81 -5.22 -10.63
CA MET A 179 1.03 -6.45 -10.55
C MET A 179 -0.46 -6.17 -10.25
N PHE A 180 -0.81 -5.20 -9.40
CA PHE A 180 -2.21 -4.86 -9.14
C PHE A 180 -2.81 -3.91 -10.17
N ASP A 181 -2.03 -2.94 -10.66
CA ASP A 181 -2.54 -1.86 -11.51
C ASP A 181 -2.69 -2.29 -12.98
N ASP A 182 -1.81 -3.19 -13.49
CA ASP A 182 -1.79 -3.58 -14.91
C ASP A 182 -2.38 -4.98 -15.22
N SER A 183 -2.46 -5.90 -14.23
CA SER A 183 -2.71 -7.33 -14.54
C SER A 183 -4.17 -7.76 -14.59
N ASP A 184 -5.11 -6.95 -14.08
CA ASP A 184 -6.54 -7.26 -14.00
C ASP A 184 -6.89 -8.61 -13.34
N SER A 185 -5.98 -9.16 -12.50
CA SER A 185 -6.02 -10.56 -12.05
C SER A 185 -6.61 -10.78 -10.65
N PHE A 186 -6.81 -9.74 -9.84
CA PHE A 186 -7.14 -9.90 -8.42
C PHE A 186 -8.60 -9.58 -8.11
N TYR A 187 -9.31 -10.59 -7.58
CA TYR A 187 -10.74 -10.53 -7.32
C TYR A 187 -11.06 -10.94 -5.87
N PHE A 188 -12.11 -10.36 -5.30
CA PHE A 188 -12.63 -10.72 -3.99
C PHE A 188 -14.16 -10.51 -3.92
N CYS A 189 -14.78 -11.12 -2.91
CA CYS A 189 -16.16 -10.84 -2.49
C CYS A 189 -16.16 -10.72 -0.97
N THR A 190 -16.94 -9.78 -0.41
CA THR A 190 -16.96 -9.55 1.04
C THR A 190 -17.91 -10.48 1.80
N GLU A 191 -18.91 -11.04 1.09
CA GLU A 191 -20.02 -11.80 1.68
C GLU A 191 -20.05 -13.28 1.25
N ALA A 192 -19.11 -13.72 0.41
CA ALA A 192 -19.01 -15.10 -0.07
C ALA A 192 -17.57 -15.49 -0.38
N ASP A 193 -17.19 -16.73 -0.05
CA ASP A 193 -15.92 -17.31 -0.50
C ASP A 193 -15.99 -17.64 -2.00
N ILE A 194 -15.01 -17.12 -2.74
CA ILE A 194 -14.79 -17.34 -4.17
C ILE A 194 -13.48 -18.10 -4.46
N THR A 195 -12.72 -18.48 -3.43
CA THR A 195 -11.55 -19.38 -3.55
C THR A 195 -11.97 -20.84 -3.76
N GLN A 196 -13.22 -21.17 -3.44
CA GLN A 196 -13.81 -22.49 -3.62
C GLN A 196 -14.86 -22.49 -4.74
N SER A 197 -14.91 -23.58 -5.51
CA SER A 197 -16.07 -23.82 -6.38
C SER A 197 -17.28 -24.22 -5.55
N LEU A 198 -18.47 -23.91 -6.04
CA LEU A 198 -19.74 -24.12 -5.31
C LEU A 198 -19.96 -25.59 -4.94
N GLN A 199 -19.57 -26.50 -5.84
CA GLN A 199 -19.63 -27.94 -5.67
C GLN A 199 -18.70 -28.45 -4.56
N ARG A 200 -17.65 -27.69 -4.21
CA ARG A 200 -16.67 -28.04 -3.17
C ARG A 200 -16.83 -27.23 -1.88
N ARG A 201 -17.85 -26.36 -1.77
CA ARG A 201 -18.13 -25.63 -0.53
C ARG A 201 -18.36 -26.60 0.62
N GLY A 202 -17.52 -26.52 1.65
CA GLY A 202 -17.52 -27.44 2.79
C GLY A 202 -16.69 -28.72 2.61
N CYS A 203 -15.81 -28.76 1.59
CA CYS A 203 -14.78 -29.79 1.45
C CYS A 203 -13.40 -29.14 1.64
N ASP A 204 -12.73 -29.47 2.76
CA ASP A 204 -11.66 -28.66 3.35
C ASP A 204 -10.34 -28.56 2.54
N THR A 205 -10.17 -29.32 1.47
CA THR A 205 -8.83 -29.61 0.91
C THR A 205 -8.38 -28.75 -0.28
N ASP A 206 -9.26 -28.00 -0.95
CA ASP A 206 -8.94 -27.37 -2.24
C ASP A 206 -8.82 -25.84 -2.24
N GLY A 207 -9.50 -25.13 -1.34
CA GLY A 207 -9.59 -23.66 -1.35
C GLY A 207 -8.25 -22.96 -1.12
N GLU A 208 -7.33 -23.61 -0.40
CA GLU A 208 -6.00 -23.06 -0.10
C GLU A 208 -5.21 -22.66 -1.36
N ARG A 209 -5.40 -23.37 -2.47
CA ARG A 209 -4.68 -23.14 -3.73
C ARG A 209 -5.05 -21.83 -4.42
N PHE A 210 -6.22 -21.28 -4.10
CA PHE A 210 -6.73 -20.03 -4.68
C PHE A 210 -6.73 -18.87 -3.68
N PHE A 211 -6.33 -19.11 -2.43
CA PHE A 211 -6.16 -18.08 -1.41
C PHE A 211 -4.81 -17.36 -1.58
N TRP A 212 -4.69 -16.59 -2.65
CA TRP A 212 -3.45 -15.99 -3.16
C TRP A 212 -2.65 -15.14 -2.13
N ASN A 213 -3.32 -14.45 -1.19
CA ASN A 213 -2.69 -13.67 -0.13
C ASN A 213 -2.59 -14.36 1.23
N LYS A 214 -2.86 -15.68 1.34
CA LYS A 214 -2.81 -16.44 2.60
C LYS A 214 -1.54 -16.18 3.43
N HIS A 215 -0.38 -16.10 2.77
CA HIS A 215 0.90 -15.85 3.44
C HIS A 215 1.03 -14.42 3.97
N MET A 216 0.57 -13.42 3.22
CA MET A 216 0.59 -12.00 3.64
C MET A 216 -0.39 -11.73 4.79
N LEU A 217 -1.45 -12.53 4.90
CA LEU A 217 -2.40 -12.48 6.00
C LEU A 217 -2.03 -13.40 7.17
N SER A 218 -0.88 -14.09 7.13
CA SER A 218 -0.63 -15.22 8.04
C SER A 218 -0.63 -14.84 9.52
N ASP A 219 -0.24 -13.61 9.87
CA ASP A 219 -0.28 -13.15 11.26
C ASP A 219 -1.69 -12.76 11.70
N ILE A 220 -2.49 -12.13 10.82
CA ILE A 220 -3.93 -11.88 11.06
C ILE A 220 -4.68 -13.20 11.26
N LEU A 221 -4.38 -14.23 10.46
CA LEU A 221 -4.99 -15.56 10.55
C LEU A 221 -4.63 -16.33 11.83
N LYS A 222 -3.57 -15.92 12.55
CA LYS A 222 -3.16 -16.49 13.85
C LYS A 222 -3.73 -15.72 15.04
N LEU A 223 -4.35 -14.55 14.83
CA LEU A 223 -4.92 -13.76 15.92
C LEU A 223 -6.09 -14.50 16.56
N THR A 224 -6.00 -14.74 17.86
CA THR A 224 -7.14 -15.10 18.71
C THR A 224 -7.76 -13.84 19.28
N VAL A 225 -9.09 -13.76 19.26
CA VAL A 225 -9.93 -12.62 19.69
C VAL A 225 -10.91 -13.07 20.76
#